data_AF-A0A920U3R1-F1
#
_entry.id   AF-A0A920U3R1-F1
#
_cell.length_a   1.000
_cell.length_b   1.000
_cell.length_c   1.000
_cell.angle_alpha   90.00
_cell.angle_beta   90.00
_cell.angle_gamma   90.00
#
_symmetry.space_group_name_H-M   'P 1'
#
loop_
_entity.id
_entity.type
_entity.pdbx_description
1 polymer ?
#
loop_
_entity_poly.entity_id
_entity_poly.type
_entity_poly.pdbx_seq_one_letter_code
_entity_poly.pdbx_strand_id
1 'polypeptide(L)' 'MSPVHGALLAASIINGGRLVRPNLIDSITDENGIVLYANDDLLSRRVINAHSAGSFRT' A
#
# COMPACT_ATOMS: atom_id res chain seq x y z
N MET A 1 2.54 2.02 18.24
CA MET A 1 2.86 1.41 16.93
C MET A 1 2.15 0.06 16.83
N SER A 2 1.35 -0.19 15.79
CA SER A 2 0.75 -1.52 15.54
C SER A 2 1.56 -2.30 14.48
N PRO A 3 1.39 -3.64 14.35
CA PRO A 3 2.04 -4.42 13.31
C PRO A 3 1.81 -3.87 11.89
N VAL A 4 0.59 -3.40 11.59
CA VAL A 4 0.27 -2.76 10.30
C VAL A 4 1.07 -1.47 10.09
N HIS A 5 1.27 -0.68 11.15
CA HIS A 5 2.12 0.51 11.04
C HIS A 5 3.57 0.15 10.69
N GLY A 6 4.13 -0.90 11.29
CA GLY A 6 5.48 -1.39 10.96
C GLY A 6 5.56 -1.90 9.52
N ALA A 7 4.55 -2.64 9.06
CA ALA A 7 4.46 -3.11 7.68
C ALA A 7 4.43 -1.95 6.67
N LEU A 8 3.70 -0.86 6.97
CA LEU A 8 3.66 0.32 6.12
C LEU A 8 5.00 1.06 6.03
N LEU A 9 5.77 1.11 7.14
CA LEU A 9 7.12 1.67 7.13
C LEU A 9 8.05 0.86 6.22
N ALA A 10 8.08 -0.46 6.40
CA ALA A 10 8.87 -1.37 5.57
C ALA A 10 8.43 -1.30 4.09
N ALA A 11 7.12 -1.34 3.82
CA ALA A 11 6.57 -1.22 2.47
C ALA A 11 6.95 0.12 1.82
N SER A 12 6.97 1.22 2.57
CA SER A 12 7.38 2.53 2.05
C SER A 12 8.85 2.54 1.64
N ILE A 13 9.74 1.87 2.38
CA ILE A 13 11.16 1.72 2.04
C ILE A 13 11.30 0.90 0.75
N ILE A 14 10.64 -0.26 0.69
CA ILE A 14 10.69 -1.16 -0.48
C ILE A 14 10.11 -0.47 -1.72
N ASN A 15 9.04 0.32 -1.55
CA ASN A 15 8.34 1.05 -2.62
C ASN A 15 8.99 2.42 -2.94
N GLY A 16 10.32 2.52 -2.85
CA GLY A 16 11.08 3.70 -3.27
C GLY A 16 10.68 4.98 -2.54
N GLY A 17 10.22 4.88 -1.29
CA GLY A 17 9.79 5.99 -0.45
C GLY A 17 8.35 6.43 -0.65
N ARG A 18 7.52 5.64 -1.37
CA ARG A 18 6.11 5.92 -1.59
C ARG A 18 5.24 5.12 -0.63
N LEU A 19 4.47 5.82 0.19
CA LEU A 19 3.48 5.23 1.08
C LEU A 19 2.33 4.67 0.25
N VAL A 20 2.03 3.39 0.47
CA VAL A 20 0.84 2.72 -0.05
C VAL A 20 -0.28 2.82 0.98
N ARG A 21 -1.53 2.91 0.52
CA ARG A 21 -2.69 2.76 1.41
C ARG A 21 -2.85 1.27 1.73
N PRO A 22 -2.89 0.86 3.00
CA PRO A 22 -3.21 -0.53 3.32
C PRO A 22 -4.67 -0.79 2.96
N ASN A 23 -4.92 -1.84 2.19
CA ASN A 23 -6.27 -2.30 1.89
C ASN A 23 -6.36 -3.80 2.13
N LEU A 24 -7.52 -4.25 2.61
CA LEU A 24 -7.82 -5.66 2.87
C LEU A 24 -8.85 -6.21 1.89
N ILE A 25 -9.71 -5.37 1.32
CA ILE A 25 -10.83 -5.80 0.48
C ILE A 25 -10.52 -5.48 -0.97
N ASP A 26 -10.27 -6.52 -1.78
CA ASP A 26 -10.04 -6.37 -3.21
C ASP A 26 -11.34 -6.06 -3.97
N SER A 27 -12.36 -6.88 -3.75
CA SER A 27 -13.69 -6.68 -4.33
C SER A 27 -14.79 -7.23 -3.42
N ILE A 28 -16.01 -6.74 -3.65
CA ILE A 28 -17.25 -7.27 -3.06
C ILE A 28 -18.15 -7.66 -4.22
N THR A 29 -18.67 -8.89 -4.16
CA THR A 29 -19.51 -9.48 -5.20
C THR A 29 -20.81 -9.97 -4.57
N ASP A 30 -21.93 -9.83 -5.28
CA ASP A 30 -23.21 -10.39 -4.86
C ASP A 30 -23.30 -11.91 -5.14
N GLU A 31 -24.41 -12.53 -4.77
CA GLU A 31 -24.67 -13.96 -5.01
C GLU A 31 -24.74 -14.34 -6.50
N ASN A 32 -24.99 -13.38 -7.39
CA ASN A 32 -25.11 -13.58 -8.84
C ASN A 32 -23.77 -13.35 -9.57
N GLY A 33 -22.70 -13.00 -8.84
CA GLY A 33 -21.39 -12.73 -9.42
C GLY A 33 -21.19 -11.27 -9.89
N ILE A 34 -22.09 -10.36 -9.53
CA ILE A 34 -21.98 -8.93 -9.88
C ILE A 34 -21.03 -8.23 -8.90
N VAL A 35 -19.99 -7.58 -9.45
CA VAL A 35 -19.04 -6.78 -8.66
C VAL A 35 -19.71 -5.49 -8.19
N LEU A 36 -19.94 -5.39 -6.88
CA LEU A 36 -20.54 -4.22 -6.21
C LEU A 36 -19.48 -3.19 -5.79
N TYR A 37 -18.27 -3.65 -5.53
CA TYR A 37 -17.11 -2.83 -5.19
C TYR A 37 -15.85 -3.48 -5.76
N ALA A 38 -14.96 -2.67 -6.29
CA ALA A 38 -13.59 -3.08 -6.62
C ALA A 38 -12.65 -1.99 -6.14
N ASN A 39 -11.53 -2.39 -5.57
CA ASN A 39 -10.49 -1.45 -5.20
C ASN A 39 -9.85 -0.86 -6.46
N ASP A 40 -9.89 0.47 -6.58
CA ASP A 40 -9.34 1.23 -7.71
C ASP A 40 -8.08 2.02 -7.33
N ASP A 41 -7.51 1.76 -6.14
CA ASP A 41 -6.67 2.74 -5.49
C ASP A 41 -5.20 2.68 -5.95
N LEU A 42 -4.87 3.57 -6.90
CA LEU A 42 -3.50 3.80 -7.37
C LEU A 42 -2.79 4.95 -6.62
N LEU A 43 -3.39 5.51 -5.58
CA LEU A 43 -2.87 6.72 -4.94
C LEU A 43 -1.78 6.40 -3.91
N SER A 44 -0.53 6.40 -4.39
CA SER A 44 0.66 6.40 -3.53
C SER A 44 1.23 7.80 -3.36
N ARG A 45 1.54 8.20 -2.12
CA ARG A 45 2.19 9.50 -1.82
C ARG A 45 3.66 9.29 -1.50
N ARG A 46 4.55 10.12 -2.06
CA ARG A 46 5.96 10.12 -1.67
C ARG A 46 6.12 10.73 -0.27
N VAL A 47 6.68 9.96 0.64
CA VAL A 47 6.99 10.36 2.03
C VAL A 47 8.49 10.34 2.33
N ILE A 48 9.25 9.57 1.55
CA ILE A 48 10.72 9.54 1.55
C ILE A 48 11.19 9.73 0.10
N ASN A 49 12.29 10.47 -0.11
CA ASN A 49 12.87 10.54 -1.45
C ASN A 49 13.43 9.15 -1.84
N ALA A 50 13.51 8.86 -3.14
CA ALA A 50 13.88 7.51 -3.59
C ALA A 50 15.31 7.11 -3.18
N HIS A 51 16.24 8.07 -3.15
CA HIS A 51 17.62 7.85 -2.77
C HIS A 51 17.75 7.41 -1.30
N SER A 52 17.12 8.15 -0.39
CA SER A 52 17.07 7.84 1.04
C SER A 52 16.33 6.54 1.32
N ALA A 53 15.26 6.21 0.57
CA ALA A 53 14.63 4.90 0.69
C ALA A 53 15.58 3.77 0.25
N GLY A 54 16.36 3.99 -0.80
CA GLY A 54 17.37 3.06 -1.30
C GLY A 54 18.45 2.74 -0.28
N SER A 55 18.90 3.71 0.52
CA SER A 55 19.95 3.50 1.53
C SER A 55 19.54 2.61 2.70
N PHE A 56 18.25 2.29 2.87
CA PHE A 56 17.78 1.31 3.87
C PHE A 56 17.78 -0.14 3.36
N ARG A 57 18.07 -0.36 2.07
CA ARG A 57 18.09 -1.69 1.44
C ARG A 57 19.50 -2.29 1.33
N THR A 58 20.52 -1.46 1.55
CA THR A 58 21.95 -1.77 1.46
C THR A 58 22.54 -1.96 2.84
#